data_AF-A1RQZ4-F1
#
_entry.id   AF-A1RQZ4-F1
#
_cell.length_a   1.000
_cell.length_b   1.000
_cell.length_c   1.000
_cell.angle_alpha   90.00
_cell.angle_beta   90.00
_cell.angle_gamma   90.00
#
_symmetry.space_group_name_H-M   'P 1'
#
loop_
_entity.id
_entity.type
_entity.pdbx_description
1 polymer ?
#
loop_
_entity_poly.entity_id
_entity_poly.type
_entity_poly.pdbx_seq_one_letter_code
_entity_poly.pdbx_strand_id
1 'polypeptide(L)'
;MTVFKMDDGVAPRDLKIDIITEGLREIRKMYVECISRSKPGICYAKAAGELISMFGSLLPNVWHDQELRYFVLRGTDGVLLAYDAETGKYVTLEIGKAVQVLLKYG
;
A
#
# COMPACT_ATOMS: atom_id res chain seq x y z
N MET A 1 -0.53 -19.58 -1.14
CA MET A 1 -0.38 -18.21 -0.59
C MET A 1 0.69 -17.51 -1.40
N THR A 2 0.42 -16.30 -1.88
CA THR A 2 1.36 -15.54 -2.72
C THR A 2 2.18 -14.59 -1.85
N VAL A 3 3.50 -14.64 -2.00
CA VAL A 3 4.46 -13.80 -1.27
C VAL A 3 4.83 -12.59 -2.12
N PHE A 4 5.02 -11.46 -1.46
CA PHE A 4 5.55 -10.22 -2.02
C PHE A 4 6.82 -9.85 -1.27
N LYS A 5 7.91 -9.70 -2.03
CA LYS A 5 9.23 -9.44 -1.48
C LYS A 5 9.52 -7.95 -1.50
N MET A 6 9.82 -7.36 -0.36
CA MET A 6 10.18 -5.94 -0.22
C MET A 6 11.56 -5.80 0.41
N ASP A 7 12.25 -4.69 0.17
CA ASP A 7 13.59 -4.44 0.71
C ASP A 7 13.73 -2.99 1.17
N ASP A 8 14.25 -2.81 2.38
CA ASP A 8 14.57 -1.53 2.99
C ASP A 8 16.05 -1.14 2.80
N GLY A 9 16.82 -1.97 2.10
CA GLY A 9 18.26 -1.81 1.86
C GLY A 9 19.14 -2.54 2.87
N VAL A 10 18.55 -3.21 3.88
CA VAL A 10 19.29 -4.06 4.83
C VAL A 10 19.18 -5.52 4.42
N ALA A 11 17.96 -6.01 4.26
CA ALA A 11 17.68 -7.37 3.81
C ALA A 11 16.25 -7.49 3.25
N PRO A 12 16.06 -8.23 2.15
CA PRO A 12 14.73 -8.47 1.64
C PRO A 12 13.86 -9.24 2.64
N ARG A 13 12.58 -8.88 2.69
CA ARG A 13 11.54 -9.51 3.51
C ARG A 13 10.44 -10.06 2.65
N ASP A 14 10.09 -11.31 2.91
CA ASP A 14 8.95 -11.99 2.31
C ASP A 14 7.70 -11.68 3.12
N LEU A 15 6.81 -10.89 2.55
CA LEU A 15 5.53 -10.52 3.14
C LEU A 15 4.40 -11.25 2.43
N LYS A 16 3.43 -11.78 3.17
CA LYS A 16 2.27 -12.43 2.55
C LYS A 16 1.29 -11.37 2.04
N ILE A 17 0.86 -11.48 0.79
CA ILE A 17 0.01 -10.46 0.16
C ILE A 17 -1.34 -10.35 0.88
N ASP A 18 -1.92 -11.47 1.33
CA ASP A 18 -3.16 -11.46 2.10
C ASP A 18 -3.03 -10.63 3.39
N ILE A 19 -1.95 -10.82 4.15
CA ILE A 19 -1.66 -10.02 5.36
C ILE A 19 -1.48 -8.54 5.02
N ILE A 20 -0.74 -8.22 3.94
CA ILE A 20 -0.57 -6.83 3.49
C ILE A 20 -1.93 -6.20 3.18
N THR A 21 -2.72 -6.85 2.33
CA THR A 21 -4.01 -6.30 1.87
C THR A 21 -5.02 -6.17 3.00
N GLU A 22 -5.04 -7.12 3.94
CA GLU A 22 -5.87 -7.04 5.14
C GLU A 22 -5.48 -5.83 6.00
N GLY A 23 -4.20 -5.66 6.31
CA GLY A 23 -3.73 -4.52 7.11
C GLY A 23 -4.06 -3.18 6.46
N LEU A 24 -3.78 -3.03 5.16
CA LEU A 24 -4.11 -1.80 4.41
C LEU A 24 -5.62 -1.51 4.38
N ARG A 25 -6.45 -2.54 4.23
CA ARG A 25 -7.92 -2.42 4.28
C ARG A 25 -8.39 -1.92 5.63
N GLU A 26 -7.87 -2.47 6.72
CA GLU A 26 -8.25 -2.03 8.08
C GLU A 26 -7.79 -0.60 8.36
N ILE A 27 -6.60 -0.20 7.88
CA ILE A 27 -6.11 1.19 7.97
C ILE A 27 -7.05 2.14 7.23
N ARG A 28 -7.46 1.80 6.00
CA ARG A 28 -8.44 2.59 5.25
C ARG A 28 -9.78 2.67 5.97
N LYS A 29 -10.30 1.54 6.46
CA LYS A 29 -11.57 1.49 7.19
C LYS A 29 -11.55 2.41 8.41
N MET A 30 -10.48 2.33 9.21
CA MET A 30 -10.26 3.22 10.35
C MET A 30 -10.21 4.69 9.91
N TYR A 31 -9.51 5.01 8.82
CA TYR A 31 -9.44 6.37 8.29
C TYR A 31 -10.83 6.90 7.91
N VAL A 32 -11.59 6.12 7.13
CA VAL A 32 -12.96 6.48 6.69
C VAL A 32 -13.91 6.66 7.87
N GLU A 33 -13.83 5.78 8.87
CA GLU A 33 -14.62 5.91 10.11
C GLU A 33 -14.22 7.17 10.89
N CYS A 34 -12.93 7.50 10.95
CA CYS A 34 -12.43 8.68 11.64
C CYS A 34 -12.89 10.00 10.98
N ILE A 35 -12.80 10.12 9.65
CA ILE A 35 -13.17 11.37 8.95
C ILE A 35 -14.66 11.71 9.12
N SER A 36 -15.51 10.71 9.40
CA SER A 36 -16.92 10.94 9.73
C SER A 36 -17.15 11.66 11.07
N ARG A 37 -16.11 11.73 11.93
CA ARG A 37 -16.18 12.22 13.32
C ARG A 37 -15.08 13.23 13.68
N SER A 38 -14.14 13.50 12.78
CA SER A 38 -12.90 14.24 13.11
C SER A 38 -12.31 14.94 11.88
N LYS A 39 -11.37 15.85 12.11
CA LYS A 39 -10.70 16.59 11.03
C LYS A 39 -9.81 15.65 10.21
N PRO A 40 -9.80 15.77 8.86
CA PRO A 40 -9.01 14.88 7.99
C PRO A 40 -7.53 14.76 8.36
N GLY A 41 -6.87 15.86 8.76
CA GLY A 41 -5.47 15.83 9.16
C GLY A 41 -5.18 14.98 10.40
N ILE A 42 -6.11 14.93 11.37
CA ILE A 42 -5.98 14.08 12.56
C ILE A 42 -6.13 12.60 12.16
N CYS A 43 -7.11 12.31 11.30
CA CYS A 43 -7.37 10.95 10.83
C CYS A 43 -6.22 10.43 9.98
N TYR A 44 -5.64 11.30 9.14
CA TYR A 44 -4.44 10.99 8.38
C TYR A 44 -3.26 10.69 9.30
N ALA A 45 -3.00 11.51 10.32
CA ALA A 45 -1.92 11.27 11.26
C ALA A 45 -2.05 9.91 11.98
N LYS A 46 -3.28 9.50 12.33
CA LYS A 46 -3.54 8.16 12.87
C LYS A 46 -3.23 7.05 11.86
N ALA A 47 -3.75 7.17 10.64
CA ALA A 47 -3.49 6.21 9.58
C ALA A 47 -2.01 6.08 9.22
N ALA A 48 -1.29 7.20 9.18
CA ALA A 48 0.16 7.23 9.02
C ALA A 48 0.88 6.50 10.16
N GLY A 49 0.41 6.65 11.41
CA GLY A 49 0.91 5.88 12.54
C GLY A 49 0.77 4.36 12.36
N GLU A 50 -0.39 3.89 11.88
CA GLU A 50 -0.60 2.48 11.58
C GLU A 50 0.28 1.98 10.41
N LEU A 51 0.46 2.79 9.37
CA LEU A 51 1.38 2.47 8.26
C LEU A 51 2.84 2.35 8.76
N ILE A 52 3.28 3.27 9.64
CA ILE A 52 4.60 3.21 10.27
C ILE A 52 4.73 1.93 11.11
N SER A 53 3.73 1.61 11.92
CA SER A 53 3.72 0.40 12.76
C SER A 53 3.81 -0.88 11.91
N MET A 54 3.05 -0.93 10.82
CA MET A 54 2.97 -2.09 9.94
C MET A 54 4.23 -2.30 9.09
N PHE A 55 4.79 -1.24 8.51
CA PHE A 55 5.88 -1.35 7.55
C PHE A 55 7.25 -0.96 8.11
N GLY A 56 7.31 -0.16 9.17
CA GLY A 56 8.56 0.31 9.75
C GLY A 56 9.49 0.91 8.70
N SER A 57 10.69 0.35 8.57
CA SER A 57 11.70 0.76 7.58
C SER A 57 11.27 0.56 6.13
N LEU A 58 10.26 -0.26 5.85
CA LEU A 58 9.73 -0.48 4.50
C LEU A 58 8.76 0.61 4.04
N LEU A 59 8.33 1.51 4.93
CA LEU A 59 7.35 2.55 4.62
C LEU A 59 7.68 3.41 3.40
N PRO A 60 8.94 3.79 3.10
CA PRO A 60 9.27 4.55 1.88
C PRO A 60 8.88 3.86 0.57
N ASN A 61 8.68 2.53 0.61
CA ASN A 61 8.22 1.73 -0.52
C ASN A 61 6.69 1.57 -0.57
N VAL A 62 5.94 2.24 0.29
CA VAL A 62 4.47 2.20 0.35
C VAL A 62 3.92 3.56 -0.06
N TRP A 63 3.31 3.62 -1.24
CA TRP A 63 2.66 4.82 -1.76
C TRP A 63 1.16 4.68 -1.71
N HIS A 64 0.46 5.79 -1.52
CA HIS A 64 -1.00 5.80 -1.48
C HIS A 64 -1.55 7.13 -2.01
N ASP A 65 -2.83 7.12 -2.38
CA ASP A 65 -3.58 8.32 -2.69
C ASP A 65 -4.04 9.06 -1.41
N GLN A 66 -4.67 10.23 -1.57
CA GLN A 66 -5.07 11.07 -0.44
C GLN A 66 -6.16 10.43 0.43
N GLU A 67 -6.98 9.56 -0.15
CA GLU A 67 -8.09 8.88 0.52
C GLU A 67 -7.71 7.53 1.13
N LEU A 68 -6.43 7.14 1.03
CA LEU A 68 -5.94 5.81 1.44
C LEU A 68 -6.77 4.68 0.81
N ARG A 69 -7.25 4.89 -0.42
CA ARG A 69 -8.01 3.90 -1.19
C ARG A 69 -7.06 3.05 -2.03
N TYR A 70 -6.17 3.69 -2.76
CA TYR A 70 -5.26 3.02 -3.66
C TYR A 70 -3.87 3.00 -3.04
N PHE A 71 -3.26 1.82 -3.02
CA PHE A 71 -1.90 1.61 -2.55
C PHE A 71 -1.03 1.03 -3.65
N VAL A 72 0.22 1.49 -3.71
CA VAL A 72 1.26 0.90 -4.55
C VAL A 72 2.45 0.59 -3.66
N LEU A 73 2.80 -0.68 -3.56
CA LEU A 73 3.96 -1.13 -2.83
C LEU A 73 5.06 -1.51 -3.81
N ARG A 74 6.26 -1.00 -3.59
CA ARG A 74 7.45 -1.34 -4.36
C ARG A 74 8.15 -2.55 -3.72
N GLY A 75 8.24 -3.63 -4.49
CA GLY A 75 8.97 -4.84 -4.14
C GLY A 75 10.39 -4.85 -4.68
N THR A 76 11.09 -5.97 -4.50
CA THR A 76 12.38 -6.23 -5.13
C THR A 76 12.23 -6.50 -6.62
N ASP A 77 13.35 -6.43 -7.35
CA ASP A 77 13.43 -6.85 -8.76
C ASP A 77 12.46 -6.11 -9.70
N GLY A 78 12.05 -4.90 -9.31
CA GLY A 78 11.16 -4.07 -10.10
C GLY A 78 9.69 -4.52 -10.09
N VAL A 79 9.26 -5.37 -9.16
CA VAL A 79 7.85 -5.78 -9.02
C VAL A 79 7.09 -4.76 -8.16
N LEU A 80 5.89 -4.39 -8.60
CA LEU A 80 4.93 -3.57 -7.88
C LEU A 80 3.74 -4.43 -7.44
N LEU A 81 3.20 -4.13 -6.27
CA LEU A 81 1.87 -4.56 -5.84
C LEU A 81 0.94 -3.34 -5.83
N ALA A 82 -0.02 -3.30 -6.74
CA ALA A 82 -1.07 -2.30 -6.73
C ALA A 82 -2.33 -2.88 -6.06
N TYR A 83 -2.93 -2.12 -5.15
CA TYR A 83 -4.05 -2.57 -4.34
C TYR A 83 -5.15 -1.50 -4.24
N ASP A 84 -6.40 -1.91 -4.44
CA ASP A 84 -7.60 -1.11 -4.15
C ASP A 84 -8.22 -1.62 -2.86
N ALA A 85 -8.03 -0.87 -1.77
CA ALA A 85 -8.54 -1.18 -0.44
C ALA A 85 -10.07 -1.02 -0.32
N GLU A 86 -10.75 -0.48 -1.34
CA GLU A 86 -12.21 -0.49 -1.41
C GLU A 86 -12.74 -1.82 -1.93
N THR A 87 -12.23 -2.26 -3.08
CA THR A 87 -12.75 -3.44 -3.74
C THR A 87 -12.03 -4.72 -3.30
N GLY A 88 -10.93 -4.60 -2.56
CA GLY A 88 -10.08 -5.71 -2.17
C GLY A 88 -9.27 -6.30 -3.32
N LYS A 89 -9.31 -5.69 -4.50
CA LYS A 89 -8.59 -6.18 -5.69
C LYS A 89 -7.13 -5.75 -5.62
N TYR A 90 -6.24 -6.66 -5.97
CA TYR A 90 -4.83 -6.36 -6.16
C TYR A 90 -4.30 -6.96 -7.46
N VAL A 91 -3.18 -6.42 -7.93
CA VAL A 91 -2.39 -7.00 -9.02
C VAL A 91 -0.91 -6.83 -8.69
N THR A 92 -0.12 -7.86 -9.01
CA THR A 92 1.34 -7.76 -9.04
C THR A 92 1.80 -7.62 -10.48
N LEU A 93 2.70 -6.67 -10.73
CA LEU A 93 3.21 -6.41 -12.07
C LEU A 93 4.61 -5.81 -12.02
N GLU A 94 5.41 -6.11 -13.03
CA GLU A 94 6.71 -5.45 -13.24
C GLU A 94 6.50 -3.96 -13.57
N ILE A 95 7.41 -3.11 -13.07
CA ILE A 95 7.38 -1.67 -13.27
C ILE A 95 7.35 -1.29 -14.76
N GLY A 96 8.08 -2.01 -15.62
CA GLY A 96 8.06 -1.78 -17.06
C GLY A 96 6.67 -1.99 -17.66
N LYS A 97 5.95 -3.04 -17.24
CA LYS A 97 4.57 -3.29 -17.67
C LYS A 97 3.62 -2.24 -17.10
N ALA A 98 3.81 -1.83 -15.85
CA ALA A 98 3.02 -0.77 -15.22
C ALA A 98 3.11 0.53 -16.01
N VAL A 99 4.34 0.96 -16.34
CA VAL A 99 4.59 2.17 -17.14
C VAL A 99 3.95 2.05 -18.53
N GLN A 100 4.10 0.92 -19.21
CA GLN A 100 3.47 0.69 -20.52
C GLN A 100 1.93 0.79 -20.45
N VAL A 101 1.31 0.30 -19.37
CA VAL A 101 -0.14 0.42 -19.18
C VAL A 101 -0.52 1.89 -18.99
N LEU A 102 0.19 2.63 -18.13
CA LEU A 102 -0.09 4.03 -17.86
C LEU A 102 0.07 4.92 -19.11
N LEU A 103 1.13 4.71 -19.89
CA LEU A 103 1.38 5.44 -21.13
C LEU A 103 0.36 5.15 -22.25
N LYS A 104 -0.47 4.12 -22.14
CA LYS A 104 -1.59 3.89 -23.08
C LYS A 104 -2.78 4.80 -22.81
N TYR A 105 -2.86 5.40 -21.61
CA TYR A 105 -3.97 6.27 -21.19
C TYR A 105 -3.60 7.75 -21.15
N GLY A 106 -2.32 8.09 -21.35
CA GLY A 106 -1.82 9.47 -21.44
C GLY A 106 -1.63 9.89 -22.89
#